data_AF-D8SK13-F1
#
_entry.id   AF-D8SK13-F1
#
_cell.length_a   1.000
_cell.length_b   1.000
_cell.length_c   1.000
_cell.angle_alpha   90.00
_cell.angle_beta   90.00
_cell.angle_gamma   90.00
#
_symmetry.space_group_name_H-M   'P 1'
#
loop_
_entity.id
_entity.type
_entity.pdbx_description
1 polymer ?
#
loop_
_entity_poly.entity_id
_entity_poly.type
_entity_poly.pdbx_seq_one_letter_code
_entity_poly.pdbx_strand_id
1 'polypeptide(L)'
;AESVDTKKPATRPKRSRAAEVHNLSERRRRDRINEKMRALQELIPNSNKTDKASMLDEAIEYLKMLQLQLQVPKIELLHSSHTFSCSCR
;
A
#
# COMPACT_ATOMS: atom_id res chain seq x y z
N ALA A 1 -36.34 48.87 18.18
CA ALA A 1 -37.18 47.79 17.65
C ALA A 1 -36.26 46.81 16.94
N GLU A 2 -36.03 45.68 17.58
CA GLU A 2 -35.19 44.58 17.09
C GLU A 2 -35.99 43.82 16.03
N SER A 3 -35.42 43.58 14.85
CA SER A 3 -36.00 42.70 13.83
C SER A 3 -35.03 41.55 13.56
N VAL A 4 -35.54 40.36 13.83
CA VAL A 4 -34.86 39.08 13.93
C VAL A 4 -34.57 38.55 12.52
N ASP A 5 -33.30 38.32 12.19
CA ASP A 5 -32.87 37.60 10.99
C ASP A 5 -33.12 36.09 11.18
N THR A 6 -34.24 35.59 10.66
CA THR A 6 -34.54 34.16 10.66
C THR A 6 -33.70 33.44 9.61
N LYS A 7 -32.58 32.86 10.06
CA LYS A 7 -31.68 32.00 9.29
C LYS A 7 -32.39 30.71 8.85
N LYS A 8 -32.75 30.63 7.57
CA LYS A 8 -33.39 29.46 6.93
C LYS A 8 -32.43 28.27 6.93
N PRO A 9 -32.82 27.06 7.38
CA PRO A 9 -31.91 25.90 7.37
C PRO A 9 -31.63 25.46 5.93
N ALA A 10 -30.35 25.40 5.57
CA ALA A 10 -29.90 24.94 4.26
C ALA A 10 -30.25 23.45 4.08
N THR A 11 -31.37 23.18 3.40
CA THR A 11 -31.73 21.85 2.93
C THR A 11 -30.69 21.43 1.88
N ARG A 12 -29.87 20.42 2.19
CA ARG A 12 -28.97 19.78 1.21
C ARG A 12 -29.80 19.36 -0.01
N PRO A 13 -29.38 19.68 -1.24
CA PRO A 13 -30.12 19.23 -2.42
C PRO A 13 -30.15 17.70 -2.43
N LYS A 14 -31.34 17.12 -2.60
CA LYS A 14 -31.53 15.67 -2.75
C LYS A 14 -30.66 15.21 -3.93
N ARG A 15 -29.56 14.49 -3.65
CA ARG A 15 -28.71 13.91 -4.69
C ARG A 15 -29.55 12.92 -5.51
N SER A 16 -29.29 12.83 -6.82
CA SER A 16 -29.99 11.85 -7.65
C SER A 16 -29.62 10.42 -7.24
N ARG A 17 -30.55 9.48 -7.40
CA ARG A 17 -30.31 8.05 -7.14
C ARG A 17 -29.08 7.52 -7.90
N ALA A 18 -28.86 8.02 -9.12
CA ALA A 18 -27.67 7.69 -9.91
C ALA A 18 -26.37 8.18 -9.24
N ALA A 19 -26.36 9.41 -8.70
CA ALA A 19 -25.23 9.92 -7.95
C ALA A 19 -24.98 9.12 -6.66
N GLU A 20 -26.01 8.64 -5.97
CA GLU A 20 -25.86 7.80 -4.77
C GLU A 20 -25.21 6.45 -5.10
N VAL A 21 -25.67 5.78 -6.16
CA VAL A 21 -25.08 4.51 -6.62
C VAL A 21 -23.60 4.68 -7.00
N HIS A 22 -23.27 5.75 -7.73
CA HIS A 22 -21.89 6.08 -8.08
C HIS A 22 -21.02 6.30 -6.82
N ASN A 23 -21.50 7.09 -5.87
CA ASN A 23 -20.79 7.34 -4.61
C ASN A 23 -20.56 6.07 -3.79
N LEU A 24 -21.53 5.15 -3.76
CA LEU A 24 -21.41 3.86 -3.08
C LEU A 24 -20.37 2.96 -3.77
N SER A 25 -20.40 2.89 -5.10
CA SER A 25 -19.41 2.13 -5.88
C SER A 25 -17.98 2.62 -5.60
N GLU A 26 -17.79 3.93 -5.62
CA GLU A 26 -16.49 4.54 -5.38
C GLU A 26 -16.04 4.36 -3.92
N ARG A 27 -16.96 4.41 -2.95
CA ARG A 27 -16.65 4.04 -1.56
C ARG A 27 -16.12 2.61 -1.46
N ARG A 28 -16.82 1.64 -2.04
CA ARG A 28 -16.39 0.23 -2.06
C ARG A 28 -15.02 0.07 -2.72
N ARG A 29 -14.71 0.84 -3.77
CA ARG A 29 -13.38 0.83 -4.41
C ARG A 29 -12.29 1.30 -3.44
N ARG A 30 -12.53 2.40 -2.72
CA ARG A 30 -11.60 2.91 -1.70
C ARG A 30 -11.42 1.92 -0.54
N ASP A 31 -12.49 1.28 -0.10
CA ASP A 31 -12.42 0.30 0.99
C ASP A 31 -11.53 -0.90 0.61
N ARG A 32 -11.71 -1.46 -0.60
CA ARG A 32 -10.84 -2.52 -1.13
C ARG A 32 -9.37 -2.10 -1.23
N ILE A 33 -9.09 -0.85 -1.59
CA ILE A 33 -7.72 -0.33 -1.64
C ILE A 33 -7.16 -0.25 -0.21
N ASN A 34 -7.91 0.29 0.74
CA ASN A 34 -7.45 0.43 2.12
C ASN A 34 -7.25 -0.93 2.80
N GLU A 35 -8.06 -1.95 2.48
CA GLU A 35 -7.83 -3.34 2.91
C GLU A 35 -6.49 -3.86 2.40
N LYS A 36 -6.19 -3.68 1.11
CA LYS A 36 -4.89 -4.08 0.54
C LYS A 36 -3.72 -3.32 1.16
N MET A 37 -3.88 -2.02 1.45
CA MET A 37 -2.84 -1.24 2.14
C MET A 37 -2.58 -1.77 3.56
N ARG A 38 -3.63 -2.15 4.31
CA ARG A 38 -3.47 -2.76 5.63
C ARG A 38 -2.77 -4.12 5.56
N ALA A 39 -3.17 -4.98 4.63
CA ALA A 39 -2.50 -6.26 4.43
C ALA A 39 -1.03 -6.08 4.04
N LEU A 40 -0.71 -5.08 3.22
CA LEU A 40 0.67 -4.74 2.87
C LEU A 40 1.47 -4.29 4.10
N GLN A 41 0.86 -3.49 4.99
CA GLN A 41 1.48 -3.05 6.24
C GLN A 41 1.87 -4.24 7.14
N GLU A 42 1.02 -5.26 7.25
CA GLU A 42 1.32 -6.45 8.06
C GLU A 42 2.49 -7.28 7.51
N LEU A 43 2.76 -7.20 6.21
CA LEU A 43 3.81 -7.97 5.55
C LEU A 43 5.18 -7.27 5.55
N ILE A 44 5.22 -5.95 5.66
CA ILE A 44 6.46 -5.16 5.58
C ILE A 44 7.01 -4.91 6.99
N PRO A 45 8.25 -5.31 7.29
CA PRO A 45 8.87 -5.02 8.58
C PRO A 45 9.03 -3.50 8.79
N ASN A 46 8.78 -3.04 10.02
CA ASN A 46 8.90 -1.63 10.44
C ASN A 46 7.96 -0.63 9.74
N SER A 47 6.90 -1.09 9.06
CA SER A 47 5.94 -0.22 8.34
C SER A 47 4.92 0.48 9.27
N ASN A 48 5.38 1.10 10.35
CA ASN A 48 4.53 1.91 11.23
C ASN A 48 4.08 3.24 10.57
N LYS A 49 4.54 3.52 9.34
CA LYS A 49 4.28 4.75 8.61
C LYS A 49 2.82 4.81 8.16
N THR A 50 2.15 5.90 8.51
CA THR A 50 0.76 6.18 8.12
C THR A 50 0.65 6.75 6.70
N ASP A 51 1.77 7.18 6.11
CA ASP A 51 1.81 7.74 4.75
C ASP A 51 1.82 6.61 3.70
N LYS A 52 0.91 6.73 2.72
CA LYS A 52 0.71 5.70 1.70
C LYS A 52 1.86 5.63 0.69
N ALA A 53 2.50 6.75 0.35
CA ALA A 53 3.60 6.75 -0.59
C ALA A 53 4.82 6.06 0.02
N SER A 54 5.16 6.45 1.25
CA SER A 54 6.26 5.86 2.02
C SER A 54 6.10 4.34 2.20
N MET A 55 4.88 3.86 2.47
CA MET A 55 4.61 2.42 2.60
C MET A 55 4.87 1.65 1.28
N LEU A 56 4.57 2.27 0.13
CA LEU A 56 4.83 1.67 -1.17
C LEU A 56 6.34 1.66 -1.48
N ASP A 57 7.07 2.71 -1.12
CA ASP A 57 8.52 2.77 -1.30
C ASP A 57 9.22 1.70 -0.45
N GLU A 58 8.84 1.55 0.83
CA GLU A 58 9.34 0.49 1.70
C GLU A 58 9.01 -0.92 1.18
N ALA A 59 7.83 -1.12 0.60
CA ALA A 59 7.45 -2.38 0.00
C ALA A 59 8.41 -2.77 -1.13
N ILE A 60 8.74 -1.81 -1.99
CA ILE A 60 9.64 -2.01 -3.12
C ILE A 60 11.05 -2.32 -2.62
N GLU A 61 11.53 -1.60 -1.61
CA GLU A 61 12.85 -1.83 -1.03
C GLU A 61 12.94 -3.20 -0.37
N TYR A 62 11.93 -3.60 0.40
CA TYR A 62 11.88 -4.91 1.04
C TYR A 62 11.91 -6.06 0.01
N LEU A 63 11.16 -5.93 -1.10
CA LEU A 63 11.18 -6.91 -2.18
C LEU A 63 12.54 -6.99 -2.89
N LYS A 64 13.21 -5.86 -3.13
CA LYS A 64 14.57 -5.84 -3.70
C LYS A 64 15.57 -6.53 -2.78
N MET A 65 15.49 -6.26 -1.47
CA MET A 65 16.34 -6.92 -0.49
C MET A 65 16.09 -8.43 -0.47
N LEU A 66 14.83 -8.87 -0.49
CA LEU A 66 14.48 -10.28 -0.53
C LEU A 66 15.00 -10.97 -1.80
N GLN A 67 14.89 -10.31 -2.97
CA GLN A 67 15.46 -10.81 -4.21
C GLN A 67 16.99 -10.95 -4.14
N LEU A 68 17.69 -10.01 -3.51
CA LEU A 68 19.13 -10.09 -3.30
C LEU A 68 19.50 -11.26 -2.38
N GLN A 69 18.78 -11.41 -1.26
CA GLN A 69 18.96 -12.53 -0.33
C GLN A 69 18.75 -13.90 -0.96
N LEU A 70 17.97 -14.00 -2.04
CA LEU A 70 17.79 -15.25 -2.80
C LEU A 70 18.84 -15.44 -3.90
N GLN A 71 19.47 -14.36 -4.37
CA GLN A 71 20.56 -14.41 -5.36
C GLN A 71 21.91 -14.73 -4.73
N VAL A 72 22.20 -14.17 -3.55
CA VAL A 72 23.44 -14.43 -2.78
C VAL A 72 23.67 -15.93 -2.50
N PRO A 73 22.71 -16.73 -1.99
CA PRO A 73 22.90 -18.17 -1.76
C PRO A 73 23.10 -18.93 -3.07
N LYS A 74 22.51 -18.47 -4.17
CA LYS A 74 22.74 -19.06 -5.50
C LYS A 74 24.20 -18.90 -5.96
N ILE A 75 24.82 -17.78 -5.63
CA ILE A 75 26.21 -17.47 -5.99
C ILE A 75 27.19 -18.17 -5.02
N GLU A 76 26.90 -18.22 -3.73
CA GLU A 76 27.74 -18.94 -2.76
C GLU A 76 27.79 -20.46 -3.03
N LEU A 77 26.67 -21.08 -3.41
CA LEU A 77 26.63 -22.49 -3.80
C LEU A 77 27.40 -22.79 -5.10
N LEU A 78 27.54 -21.81 -6.02
CA LEU A 78 28.30 -21.98 -7.26
C LEU A 78 29.81 -21.80 -7.05
N HIS A 79 30.23 -20.96 -6.10
CA HIS A 79 31.64 -20.78 -5.78
C HIS A 79 32.25 -21.98 -5.04
N SER A 80 31.48 -22.72 -4.23
CA SER A 80 31.96 -23.97 -3.61
C SER A 80 32.31 -25.05 -4.66
N SER A 81 31.59 -25.08 -5.78
CA SER A 81 31.83 -26.01 -6.89
C SER A 81 33.10 -25.68 -7.68
N HIS A 82 33.39 -24.38 -7.87
CA HIS A 82 34.57 -23.93 -8.61
C HIS A 82 35.87 -23.94 -7.79
N THR A 83 35.81 -23.73 -6.47
CA THR A 83 37.00 -23.85 -5.60
C THR A 83 37.44 -25.30 -5.41
N PHE A 84 36.51 -26.27 -5.39
CA PHE A 84 36.86 -27.70 -5.41
C PHE A 84 37.50 -28.15 -6.74
N SER A 85 37.12 -27.54 -7.87
CA SER A 85 37.70 -27.87 -9.18
C SER A 85 39.09 -27.27 -9.43
N CYS A 86 39.49 -26.20 -8.71
CA CYS A 86 40.76 -25.50 -8.94
C CYS A 86 41.90 -25.96 -7.99
N SER A 87 41.63 -26.84 -7.03
CA SER A 87 42.64 -27.37 -6.10
C SER A 87 43.28 -28.68 -6.56
N CYS A 88 43.18 -29.02 -7.85
CA CYS A 88 43.86 -30.15 -8.49
C CYS A 88 44.70 -29.68 -9.68
N ARG A 89 45.76 -28.91 -9.42
CA ARG A 89 46.92 -28.77 -10.30
C ARG A 89 48.15 -28.35 -9.53
#